data_AF-W2SS89-F1
#
_entry.id   AF-W2SS89-F1
#
_cell.length_a   1.000
_cell.length_b   1.000
_cell.length_c   1.000
_cell.angle_alpha   90.00
_cell.angle_beta   90.00
_cell.angle_gamma   90.00
#
_symmetry.space_group_name_H-M   'P 1'
#
loop_
_entity.id
_entity.type
_entity.pdbx_description
1 polymer ?
#
loop_
_entity_poly.entity_id
_entity_poly.type
_entity_poly.pdbx_seq_one_letter_code
_entity_poly.pdbx_strand_id
1 'polypeptide(L)'
;MTKMEPADARRFVPCFDEPEYKAIWKVTVIHPNGTRAIANAFEISETTEADGKWKVSTFEPTPIMPSYLLAIFVSEFEFDESYTKRGVRFRVWSTPDTKDKRKYGLKAAVTYMETLERYFDIEDVMKKQGLYDKWLGNLVTMKWWDELWIKEGFANYFENMELNENRDMRIIRNEIVAGLDYSMEKDSLAASRPISSIMDMPIELAEIYDILSYDKADDLWKAFDEVVEGVEGPDGRKLNLVDVGGRWSKQMGFPLVTVEHFNSTTLKIKQERYLKNPKAIEPQKYISSNYGYKWDVPLWYQWDDKQLHYKWLKRGAHYNEPLYIQMKPKDVPIVINADRRSYLAQNYDAEGWKKIIKQLRENHEVSCISSSLENA
;
A
#
# COMPACT_ATOMS: atom_id res chain seq x y z
N MET A 1 -16.09 8.47 20.47
CA MET A 1 -14.99 7.59 20.08
C MET A 1 -13.76 8.44 19.91
N THR A 2 -12.60 8.01 20.41
CA THR A 2 -11.33 8.70 20.13
C THR A 2 -10.81 8.32 18.74
N LYS A 3 -10.20 9.28 18.04
CA LYS A 3 -9.37 9.07 16.86
C LYS A 3 -8.09 9.85 17.10
N MET A 4 -6.97 9.15 17.24
CA MET A 4 -5.70 9.75 17.71
C MET A 4 -4.61 9.79 16.63
N GLU A 5 -4.76 9.03 15.54
CA GLU A 5 -3.85 9.09 14.40
C GLU A 5 -4.02 10.39 13.59
N PRO A 6 -2.91 11.07 13.20
CA PRO A 6 -1.51 10.71 13.47
C PRO A 6 -0.97 11.17 14.83
N ALA A 7 -1.32 12.38 15.29
CA ALA A 7 -0.67 13.00 16.46
C ALA A 7 -1.66 13.76 17.34
N ASP A 8 -2.87 13.21 17.49
CA ASP A 8 -3.93 13.79 18.31
C ASP A 8 -4.01 13.16 19.72
N ALA A 9 -3.20 12.12 20.03
CA ALA A 9 -3.19 11.54 21.37
C ALA A 9 -2.79 12.57 22.43
N ARG A 10 -1.87 13.49 22.09
CA ARG A 10 -1.45 14.62 22.93
C ARG A 10 -2.58 15.57 23.33
N ARG A 11 -3.68 15.59 22.58
CA ARG A 11 -4.87 16.42 22.89
C ARG A 11 -5.78 15.74 23.89
N PHE A 12 -5.65 14.42 24.04
CA PHE A 12 -6.43 13.62 24.96
C PHE A 12 -5.67 13.38 26.27
N VAL A 13 -4.40 13.00 26.20
CA VAL A 13 -3.52 12.76 27.36
C VAL A 13 -2.12 13.33 27.09
N PRO A 14 -1.47 13.99 28.07
CA PRO A 14 -0.07 14.38 27.92
C PRO A 14 0.82 13.14 27.71
N CYS A 15 1.49 13.07 26.56
CA CYS A 15 2.34 11.93 26.19
C CYS A 15 3.43 12.33 25.17
N PHE A 16 4.42 11.46 24.99
CA PHE A 16 5.36 11.52 23.88
C PHE A 16 4.67 10.97 22.63
N ASP A 17 4.02 11.85 21.89
CA ASP A 17 3.05 11.50 20.85
C ASP A 17 3.70 11.28 19.49
N GLU A 18 4.52 10.23 19.43
CA GLU A 18 5.35 9.79 18.31
C GLU A 18 5.33 8.25 18.22
N PRO A 19 5.26 7.63 17.03
CA PRO A 19 5.18 6.17 16.88
C PRO A 19 6.29 5.35 17.55
N GLU A 20 7.52 5.90 17.63
CA GLU A 20 8.67 5.22 18.23
C GLU A 20 8.56 5.08 19.76
N TYR A 21 7.92 6.03 20.44
CA TYR A 21 7.76 6.01 21.91
C TYR A 21 6.57 5.14 22.33
N LYS A 22 6.76 3.83 22.23
CA LYS A 22 5.75 2.85 22.64
C LYS A 22 5.67 2.72 24.16
N ALA A 23 4.47 2.50 24.68
CA ALA A 23 4.21 2.34 26.10
C ALA A 23 3.15 1.27 26.37
N ILE A 24 3.08 0.82 27.64
CA ILE A 24 1.99 0.01 28.16
C ILE A 24 0.93 0.96 28.72
N TRP A 25 -0.29 0.87 28.22
CA TRP A 25 -1.40 1.73 28.65
C TRP A 25 -2.30 0.99 29.64
N LYS A 26 -2.50 1.57 30.81
CA LYS A 26 -3.47 1.10 31.81
C LYS A 26 -4.66 2.05 31.81
N VAL A 27 -5.82 1.56 31.38
CA VAL A 27 -6.98 2.40 31.11
C VAL A 27 -8.07 2.12 32.14
N THR A 28 -8.58 3.18 32.74
CA THR A 28 -9.81 3.19 33.53
C THR A 28 -10.70 4.30 32.99
N VAL A 29 -11.97 4.00 32.75
CA VAL A 29 -12.94 4.94 32.19
C VAL A 29 -14.07 5.11 33.18
N ILE A 30 -14.31 6.35 33.58
CA ILE A 30 -15.51 6.74 34.32
C ILE A 30 -16.53 7.25 33.30
N HIS A 31 -17.72 6.65 33.25
CA HIS A 31 -18.72 6.92 32.23
C HIS A 31 -20.15 6.90 32.79
N PRO A 32 -21.11 7.58 32.15
CA PRO A 32 -22.48 7.64 32.66
C PRO A 32 -23.12 6.25 32.77
N ASN A 33 -23.90 6.03 33.83
CA ASN A 33 -24.72 4.84 33.97
C ASN A 33 -25.72 4.75 32.80
N GLY A 34 -25.91 3.54 32.26
CA GLY A 34 -26.56 3.30 30.96
C GLY A 34 -25.55 2.92 29.87
N THR A 35 -24.45 3.66 29.77
CA THR A 35 -23.45 3.44 28.72
C THR A 35 -22.52 2.26 29.01
N ARG A 36 -21.80 1.81 27.98
CA ARG A 36 -20.68 0.87 28.04
C ARG A 36 -19.40 1.56 27.58
N ALA A 37 -18.31 1.34 28.33
CA ALA A 37 -16.97 1.73 27.91
C ALA A 37 -16.23 0.58 27.23
N ILE A 38 -15.44 0.91 26.22
CA ILE A 38 -14.55 0.01 25.49
C ILE A 38 -13.19 0.68 25.39
N ALA A 39 -12.14 -0.08 25.65
CA ALA A 39 -10.76 0.28 25.36
C ALA A 39 -10.07 -0.85 24.58
N ASN A 40 -8.80 -0.64 24.21
CA ASN A 40 -7.98 -1.61 23.47
C ASN A 40 -7.94 -2.99 24.13
N ALA A 41 -7.80 -3.03 25.46
CA ALA A 41 -7.63 -4.27 26.22
C ALA A 41 -8.97 -4.86 26.74
N PHE A 42 -8.89 -6.03 27.38
CA PHE A 42 -10.06 -6.66 27.99
C PHE A 42 -10.56 -5.87 29.19
N GLU A 43 -11.88 -5.80 29.31
CA GLU A 43 -12.55 -5.36 30.52
C GLU A 43 -12.24 -6.32 31.69
N ILE A 44 -11.79 -5.78 32.82
CA ILE A 44 -11.54 -6.52 34.08
C ILE A 44 -12.76 -6.45 34.98
N SER A 45 -13.27 -5.23 35.20
CA SER A 45 -14.35 -4.98 36.13
C SER A 45 -15.14 -3.73 35.73
N GLU A 46 -16.41 -3.73 36.13
CA GLU A 46 -17.29 -2.58 36.07
C GLU A 46 -17.92 -2.41 37.45
N THR A 47 -17.80 -1.22 38.03
CA THR A 47 -18.41 -0.87 39.32
C THR A 47 -19.25 0.39 39.17
N THR A 48 -20.27 0.56 40.00
CA THR A 48 -21.07 1.79 40.03
C THR A 48 -20.60 2.64 41.20
N GLU A 49 -20.40 3.93 40.97
CA GLU A 49 -20.08 4.87 42.05
C GLU A 49 -21.23 4.99 43.05
N ALA A 50 -20.93 5.48 44.26
CA ALA A 50 -21.90 5.54 45.36
C ALA A 50 -23.15 6.37 45.05
N ASP A 51 -23.06 7.33 44.12
CA ASP A 51 -24.18 8.17 43.69
C ASP A 51 -25.10 7.51 42.64
N GLY A 52 -24.73 6.33 42.14
CA GLY A 52 -25.47 5.58 41.13
C GLY A 52 -25.43 6.15 39.71
N LYS A 53 -24.79 7.32 39.51
CA LYS A 53 -24.80 8.06 38.23
C LYS A 53 -23.67 7.65 37.31
N TRP A 54 -22.55 7.22 37.86
CA TRP A 54 -21.35 6.88 37.11
C TRP A 54 -20.98 5.41 37.28
N LYS A 55 -20.45 4.85 36.21
CA LYS A 55 -19.80 3.55 36.16
C LYS A 55 -18.30 3.75 35.99
N VAL A 56 -17.52 2.89 36.63
CA VAL A 56 -16.08 2.82 36.52
C VAL A 56 -15.72 1.48 35.89
N SER A 57 -15.31 1.53 34.62
CA SER A 57 -14.84 0.37 33.86
C SER A 57 -13.31 0.35 33.86
N THR A 58 -12.72 -0.75 34.31
CA THR A 58 -11.26 -0.94 34.32
C THR A 58 -10.86 -2.00 33.31
N PHE A 59 -9.74 -1.79 32.62
CA PHE A 59 -9.23 -2.66 31.57
C PHE A 59 -7.85 -3.23 31.91
N GLU A 60 -7.52 -4.36 31.31
CA GLU A 60 -6.18 -4.94 31.36
C GLU A 60 -5.14 -3.97 30.79
N PRO A 61 -3.86 -4.05 31.22
CA PRO A 61 -2.79 -3.33 30.55
C PRO A 61 -2.67 -3.77 29.08
N THR A 62 -2.46 -2.83 28.17
CA THR A 62 -2.18 -3.15 26.76
C THR A 62 -0.82 -3.84 26.62
N PRO A 63 -0.57 -4.56 25.51
CA PRO A 63 0.80 -4.74 25.02
C PRO A 63 1.50 -3.39 24.80
N ILE A 64 2.82 -3.42 24.62
CA ILE A 64 3.57 -2.21 24.26
C ILE A 64 3.10 -1.69 22.89
N MET A 65 2.56 -0.47 22.84
CA MET A 65 2.00 0.12 21.63
C MET A 65 2.20 1.64 21.58
N PRO A 66 2.28 2.26 20.39
CA PRO A 66 2.35 3.72 20.24
C PRO A 66 1.09 4.44 20.72
N SER A 67 1.22 5.74 21.02
CA SER A 67 0.13 6.59 21.53
C SER A 67 -1.06 6.71 20.60
N TYR A 68 -0.84 6.78 19.28
CA TYR A 68 -1.90 7.00 18.30
C TYR A 68 -2.89 5.83 18.17
N LEU A 69 -2.54 4.65 18.68
CA LEU A 69 -3.42 3.47 18.73
C LEU A 69 -4.33 3.44 19.97
N LEU A 70 -4.11 4.33 20.94
CA LEU A 70 -4.97 4.40 22.11
C LEU A 70 -6.41 4.74 21.68
N ALA A 71 -7.34 3.85 22.02
CA ALA A 71 -8.72 3.93 21.60
C ALA A 71 -9.65 3.76 22.79
N ILE A 72 -10.54 4.74 22.99
CA ILE A 72 -11.61 4.69 23.99
C ILE A 72 -12.94 5.03 23.32
N PHE A 73 -13.95 4.22 23.62
CA PHE A 73 -15.31 4.41 23.14
C PHE A 73 -16.30 4.24 24.29
N VAL A 74 -17.22 5.20 24.43
CA VAL A 74 -18.30 5.17 25.40
C VAL A 74 -19.60 5.38 24.65
N SER A 75 -20.55 4.45 24.77
CA SER A 75 -21.84 4.57 24.10
C SER A 75 -22.89 3.62 24.69
N GLU A 76 -24.13 3.79 24.25
CA GLU A 76 -25.26 2.87 24.49
C GLU A 76 -25.31 1.71 23.47
N PHE A 77 -24.27 1.53 22.64
CA PHE A 77 -24.31 0.56 21.55
C PHE A 77 -24.38 -0.88 22.07
N GLU A 78 -25.14 -1.69 21.35
CA GLU A 78 -25.17 -3.13 21.53
C GLU A 78 -24.16 -3.80 20.59
N PHE A 79 -23.79 -5.04 20.90
CA PHE A 79 -22.88 -5.83 20.07
C PHE A 79 -23.36 -7.26 19.86
N ASP A 80 -22.89 -7.86 18.77
CA ASP A 80 -22.82 -9.31 18.62
C ASP A 80 -21.36 -9.75 18.76
N GLU A 81 -21.12 -10.96 19.29
CA GLU A 81 -19.78 -11.49 19.51
C GLU A 81 -19.56 -12.88 18.92
N SER A 82 -18.32 -13.14 18.52
CA SER A 82 -17.87 -14.43 17.98
C SER A 82 -16.40 -14.63 18.30
N TYR A 83 -15.88 -15.82 18.01
CA TYR A 83 -14.54 -16.25 18.34
C TYR A 83 -13.90 -16.93 17.14
N THR A 84 -12.59 -16.72 16.96
CA THR A 84 -11.80 -17.54 16.04
C THR A 84 -11.66 -18.97 16.59
N LYS A 85 -11.19 -19.91 15.77
CA LYS A 85 -10.87 -21.31 16.17
C LYS A 85 -9.92 -21.41 17.36
N ARG A 86 -9.03 -20.43 17.51
CA ARG A 86 -8.07 -20.30 18.63
C ARG A 86 -8.66 -19.61 19.86
N GLY A 87 -9.87 -19.05 19.76
CA GLY A 87 -10.56 -18.39 20.86
C GLY A 87 -10.33 -16.87 20.96
N VAL A 88 -9.83 -16.21 19.91
CA VAL A 88 -9.74 -14.74 19.90
C VAL A 88 -11.12 -14.13 19.75
N ARG A 89 -11.48 -13.21 20.65
CA ARG A 89 -12.82 -12.63 20.73
C ARG A 89 -12.99 -11.44 19.78
N PHE A 90 -14.06 -11.45 19.01
CA PHE A 90 -14.50 -10.37 18.13
C PHE A 90 -15.86 -9.84 18.55
N ARG A 91 -16.03 -8.52 18.49
CA ARG A 91 -17.31 -7.86 18.70
C ARG A 91 -17.55 -6.82 17.62
N VAL A 92 -18.77 -6.80 17.08
CA VAL A 92 -19.23 -5.71 16.20
C VAL A 92 -20.28 -4.92 16.96
N TRP A 93 -20.05 -3.62 17.11
CA TRP A 93 -20.90 -2.71 17.88
C TRP A 93 -21.70 -1.83 16.94
N SER A 94 -22.98 -1.61 17.24
CA SER A 94 -23.82 -0.73 16.44
C SER A 94 -25.00 -0.15 17.22
N THR A 95 -25.64 0.86 16.64
CA THR A 95 -26.99 1.26 17.05
C THR A 95 -28.01 0.14 16.76
N PRO A 96 -29.17 0.15 17.42
CA PRO A 96 -30.24 -0.82 17.15
C PRO A 96 -30.67 -0.88 15.68
N ASP A 97 -30.72 0.26 14.99
CA ASP A 97 -31.18 0.37 13.58
C ASP A 97 -30.32 -0.41 12.58
N THR A 98 -29.08 -0.74 12.95
CA THR A 98 -28.11 -1.43 12.07
C THR A 98 -27.74 -2.82 12.57
N LYS A 99 -28.48 -3.33 13.56
CA LYS A 99 -28.28 -4.65 14.18
C LYS A 99 -28.14 -5.80 13.19
N ASP A 100 -28.98 -5.82 12.15
CA ASP A 100 -29.00 -6.92 11.17
C ASP A 100 -27.71 -7.03 10.35
N LYS A 101 -26.91 -5.95 10.28
CA LYS A 101 -25.62 -5.93 9.56
C LYS A 101 -24.46 -6.49 10.39
N ARG A 102 -24.60 -6.56 11.72
CA ARG A 102 -23.51 -6.96 12.63
C ARG A 102 -23.02 -8.38 12.36
N LYS A 103 -23.93 -9.33 12.12
CA LYS A 103 -23.58 -10.73 11.84
C LYS A 103 -22.67 -10.89 10.62
N TYR A 104 -22.93 -10.14 9.55
CA TYR A 104 -22.10 -10.16 8.36
C TYR A 104 -20.69 -9.61 8.66
N GLY A 105 -20.62 -8.43 9.28
CA GLY A 105 -19.33 -7.83 9.68
C GLY A 105 -18.53 -8.73 10.61
N LEU A 106 -19.20 -9.40 11.55
CA LEU A 106 -18.54 -10.29 12.50
C LEU A 106 -17.99 -11.55 11.84
N LYS A 107 -18.74 -12.16 10.91
CA LYS A 107 -18.29 -13.31 10.11
C LYS A 107 -17.09 -12.93 9.25
N ALA A 108 -17.14 -11.78 8.57
CA ALA A 108 -16.03 -11.27 7.79
C ALA A 108 -14.78 -11.07 8.65
N ALA A 109 -14.90 -10.41 9.82
CA ALA A 109 -13.79 -10.15 10.73
C ALA A 109 -13.05 -11.41 11.19
N VAL A 110 -13.82 -12.43 11.59
CA VAL A 110 -13.27 -13.70 12.08
C VAL A 110 -12.60 -14.47 10.93
N THR A 111 -13.23 -14.48 9.76
CA THR A 111 -12.69 -15.16 8.57
C THR A 111 -11.37 -14.51 8.15
N TYR A 112 -11.35 -13.18 8.04
CA TYR A 112 -10.17 -12.37 7.74
C TYR A 112 -9.00 -12.68 8.67
N MET A 113 -9.27 -12.69 9.97
CA MET A 113 -8.25 -12.99 10.96
C MET A 113 -7.66 -14.39 10.81
N GLU A 114 -8.51 -15.41 10.66
CA GLU A 114 -8.05 -16.80 10.51
C GLU A 114 -7.31 -17.04 9.19
N THR A 115 -7.64 -16.29 8.14
CA THR A 115 -6.93 -16.33 6.86
C THR A 115 -5.54 -15.72 7.00
N LEU A 116 -5.42 -14.52 7.57
CA LEU A 116 -4.12 -13.86 7.75
C LEU A 116 -3.17 -14.69 8.63
N GLU A 117 -3.66 -15.26 9.72
CA GLU A 117 -2.82 -16.10 10.60
C GLU A 117 -2.30 -17.34 9.90
N ARG A 118 -3.14 -17.97 9.08
CA ARG A 118 -2.72 -19.11 8.26
C ARG A 118 -1.72 -18.69 7.19
N TYR A 119 -1.93 -17.52 6.59
CA TYR A 119 -1.10 -17.03 5.50
C TYR A 119 0.31 -16.65 5.99
N PHE A 120 0.41 -15.91 7.08
CA PHE A 120 1.70 -15.47 7.63
C PHE A 120 2.39 -16.51 8.52
N ASP A 121 1.66 -17.54 8.95
CA ASP A 121 2.12 -18.49 9.98
C ASP A 121 2.57 -17.79 11.28
N ILE A 122 1.90 -16.68 11.60
CA ILE A 122 2.09 -15.91 12.83
C ILE A 122 0.73 -15.79 13.50
N GLU A 123 0.69 -15.93 14.82
CA GLU A 123 -0.50 -15.65 15.62
C GLU A 123 -0.52 -14.19 16.08
N ASP A 124 -1.68 -13.53 15.98
CA ASP A 124 -1.85 -12.18 16.50
C ASP A 124 -1.73 -12.19 18.03
N VAL A 125 -0.94 -11.24 18.56
CA VAL A 125 -0.69 -11.05 19.99
C VAL A 125 -1.92 -10.54 20.74
N MET A 126 -2.87 -9.95 20.03
CA MET A 126 -4.09 -9.39 20.61
C MET A 126 -5.17 -10.44 20.82
N LYS A 127 -5.60 -10.62 22.06
CA LYS A 127 -6.63 -11.59 22.46
C LYS A 127 -8.09 -11.09 22.27
N LYS A 128 -8.30 -9.78 21.99
CA LYS A 128 -9.61 -9.11 21.76
C LYS A 128 -9.53 -8.16 20.57
N GLN A 129 -10.60 -8.06 19.77
CA GLN A 129 -10.67 -7.20 18.59
C GLN A 129 -12.00 -6.42 18.48
N GLY A 130 -11.92 -5.15 18.08
CA GLY A 130 -13.06 -4.23 17.95
C GLY A 130 -13.06 -3.31 16.72
N LEU A 131 -11.91 -3.12 16.04
CA LEU A 131 -11.73 -2.38 14.77
C LEU A 131 -10.56 -3.01 13.96
N TYR A 132 -10.45 -2.67 12.68
CA TYR A 132 -9.87 -3.53 11.61
C TYR A 132 -8.39 -3.37 11.22
N ASP A 133 -7.53 -2.65 11.95
CA ASP A 133 -6.09 -2.55 11.60
C ASP A 133 -5.25 -3.34 12.58
N LYS A 134 -4.54 -4.40 12.13
CA LYS A 134 -4.06 -5.46 13.05
C LYS A 134 -2.60 -5.87 12.97
N TRP A 135 -2.03 -6.02 11.78
CA TRP A 135 -0.69 -6.60 11.64
C TRP A 135 0.35 -5.52 11.39
N LEU A 136 0.15 -4.75 10.33
CA LEU A 136 0.99 -3.63 9.93
C LEU A 136 0.35 -2.37 10.50
N GLY A 137 1.07 -1.70 11.41
CA GLY A 137 0.57 -0.60 12.25
C GLY A 137 0.59 -0.92 13.75
N ASN A 138 0.10 -2.10 14.16
CA ASN A 138 0.01 -2.48 15.58
C ASN A 138 1.17 -3.39 16.02
N LEU A 139 1.35 -4.55 15.36
CA LEU A 139 2.43 -5.50 15.70
C LEU A 139 3.77 -5.01 15.14
N VAL A 140 3.76 -4.59 13.87
CA VAL A 140 4.89 -3.93 13.21
C VAL A 140 4.50 -2.48 12.96
N THR A 141 4.93 -1.58 13.85
CA THR A 141 4.71 -0.13 13.73
C THR A 141 5.92 0.50 13.06
N MET A 142 5.69 1.35 12.06
CA MET A 142 6.73 2.20 11.48
C MET A 142 7.43 3.03 12.55
N LYS A 143 8.72 3.30 12.35
CA LYS A 143 9.51 4.10 13.29
C LYS A 143 9.03 5.56 13.30
N TRP A 144 8.63 6.08 12.13
CA TRP A 144 8.13 7.44 11.96
C TRP A 144 7.16 7.54 10.77
N TRP A 145 6.46 8.68 10.62
CA TRP A 145 5.35 8.86 9.66
C TRP A 145 5.75 8.89 8.18
N ASP A 146 7.04 9.07 7.88
CA ASP A 146 7.65 8.97 6.54
C ASP A 146 7.50 7.57 5.93
N GLU A 147 7.23 6.56 6.75
CA GLU A 147 7.02 5.16 6.36
C GLU A 147 5.55 4.73 6.43
N LEU A 148 4.60 5.68 6.53
CA LEU A 148 3.17 5.37 6.58
C LEU A 148 2.70 4.49 5.40
N TRP A 149 3.35 4.62 4.24
CA TRP A 149 3.09 3.79 3.08
C TRP A 149 3.30 2.29 3.34
N ILE A 150 4.15 1.91 4.30
CA ILE A 150 4.33 0.50 4.69
C ILE A 150 3.05 -0.02 5.35
N LYS A 151 2.48 0.76 6.27
CA LYS A 151 1.22 0.42 6.92
C LYS A 151 0.08 0.35 5.90
N GLU A 152 -0.17 1.46 5.21
CA GLU A 152 -1.35 1.61 4.34
C GLU A 152 -1.21 0.82 3.03
N GLY A 153 -0.01 0.75 2.45
CA GLY A 153 0.26 0.05 1.20
C GLY A 153 0.17 -1.47 1.35
N PHE A 154 0.74 -2.03 2.41
CA PHE A 154 0.60 -3.47 2.66
C PHE A 154 -0.81 -3.85 3.14
N ALA A 155 -1.48 -3.01 3.95
CA ALA A 155 -2.88 -3.25 4.31
C ALA A 155 -3.77 -3.37 3.05
N ASN A 156 -3.63 -2.42 2.11
CA ASN A 156 -4.33 -2.45 0.83
C ASN A 156 -3.95 -3.68 -0.02
N TYR A 157 -2.66 -4.05 -0.07
CA TYR A 157 -2.21 -5.25 -0.79
C TYR A 157 -2.87 -6.54 -0.25
N PHE A 158 -2.86 -6.74 1.06
CA PHE A 158 -3.44 -7.95 1.68
C PHE A 158 -4.97 -7.96 1.64
N GLU A 159 -5.63 -6.80 1.74
CA GLU A 159 -7.07 -6.68 1.53
C GLU A 159 -7.46 -7.18 0.12
N ASN A 160 -6.73 -6.75 -0.92
CA ASN A 160 -6.96 -7.23 -2.29
C ASN A 160 -6.64 -8.71 -2.46
N MET A 161 -5.58 -9.22 -1.81
CA MET A 161 -5.18 -10.62 -1.91
C MET A 161 -6.24 -11.55 -1.32
N GLU A 162 -6.85 -11.20 -0.18
CA GLU A 162 -7.88 -12.03 0.44
C GLU A 162 -9.23 -11.94 -0.29
N LEU A 163 -9.59 -10.76 -0.81
CA LEU A 163 -10.79 -10.63 -1.65
C LEU A 163 -10.73 -11.59 -2.85
N ASN A 164 -9.53 -11.89 -3.38
CA ASN A 164 -9.35 -12.79 -4.53
C ASN A 164 -9.79 -14.23 -4.27
N GLU A 165 -9.76 -14.73 -3.03
CA GLU A 165 -10.15 -16.12 -2.75
C GLU A 165 -11.67 -16.35 -2.87
N ASN A 166 -12.49 -15.29 -2.77
CA ASN A 166 -13.96 -15.41 -2.65
C ASN A 166 -14.78 -14.51 -3.61
N ARG A 167 -14.14 -13.74 -4.52
CA ARG A 167 -14.81 -12.86 -5.50
C ARG A 167 -14.37 -13.17 -6.95
N ASP A 168 -15.17 -12.71 -7.92
CA ASP A 168 -14.77 -12.73 -9.33
C ASP A 168 -13.51 -11.87 -9.52
N MET A 169 -12.42 -12.51 -9.96
CA MET A 169 -11.11 -11.89 -10.22
C MET A 169 -11.19 -10.67 -11.15
N ARG A 170 -12.23 -10.57 -11.99
CA ARG A 170 -12.44 -9.41 -12.87
C ARG A 170 -12.78 -8.14 -12.08
N ILE A 171 -13.55 -8.25 -11.00
CA ILE A 171 -13.95 -7.09 -10.19
C ILE A 171 -12.74 -6.51 -9.46
N ILE A 172 -11.96 -7.38 -8.82
CA ILE A 172 -10.78 -6.96 -8.03
C ILE A 172 -9.72 -6.38 -8.95
N ARG A 173 -9.53 -6.97 -10.14
CA ARG A 173 -8.62 -6.41 -11.14
C ARG A 173 -9.02 -5.00 -11.56
N ASN A 174 -10.31 -4.72 -11.77
CA ASN A 174 -10.79 -3.38 -12.13
C ASN A 174 -10.58 -2.38 -10.99
N GLU A 175 -10.81 -2.79 -9.73
CA GLU A 175 -10.55 -1.96 -8.54
C GLU A 175 -9.06 -1.62 -8.38
N ILE A 176 -8.16 -2.61 -8.57
CA ILE A 176 -6.71 -2.41 -8.55
C ILE A 176 -6.26 -1.44 -9.66
N VAL A 177 -6.76 -1.64 -10.89
CA VAL A 177 -6.41 -0.77 -12.03
C VAL A 177 -6.89 0.67 -11.78
N ALA A 178 -8.09 0.86 -11.24
CA ALA A 178 -8.62 2.18 -10.91
C ALA A 178 -7.79 2.88 -9.80
N GLY A 179 -7.37 2.14 -8.77
CA GLY A 179 -6.47 2.67 -7.73
C GLY A 179 -5.10 3.05 -8.28
N LEU A 180 -4.59 2.26 -9.24
CA LEU A 180 -3.35 2.55 -9.96
C LEU A 180 -3.46 3.85 -10.76
N ASP A 181 -4.52 4.01 -11.55
CA ASP A 181 -4.77 5.20 -12.38
C ASP A 181 -4.88 6.47 -11.53
N TYR A 182 -5.63 6.40 -10.41
CA TYR A 182 -5.74 7.51 -9.47
C TYR A 182 -4.38 7.94 -8.93
N SER A 183 -3.56 6.96 -8.53
CA SER A 183 -2.21 7.20 -8.00
C SER A 183 -1.30 7.80 -9.06
N MET A 184 -1.30 7.24 -10.28
CA MET A 184 -0.51 7.74 -11.42
C MET A 184 -0.92 9.15 -11.83
N GLU A 185 -2.22 9.49 -11.78
CA GLU A 185 -2.65 10.85 -12.08
C GLU A 185 -2.02 11.86 -11.12
N LYS A 186 -1.99 11.55 -9.81
CA LYS A 186 -1.36 12.42 -8.80
C LYS A 186 0.15 12.46 -8.96
N ASP A 187 0.77 11.31 -9.20
CA ASP A 187 2.23 11.19 -9.26
C ASP A 187 2.84 11.75 -10.57
N SER A 188 2.01 11.93 -11.60
CA SER A 188 2.38 12.60 -12.85
C SER A 188 2.55 14.12 -12.73
N LEU A 189 2.19 14.72 -11.59
CA LEU A 189 2.31 16.16 -11.35
C LEU A 189 3.73 16.51 -10.87
N ALA A 190 4.25 17.65 -11.33
CA ALA A 190 5.53 18.20 -10.87
C ALA A 190 5.58 18.48 -9.35
N ALA A 191 4.40 18.62 -8.72
CA ALA A 191 4.24 18.84 -7.29
C ALA A 191 4.01 17.54 -6.49
N SER A 192 4.21 16.36 -7.10
CA SER A 192 4.19 15.07 -6.38
C SER A 192 5.31 15.03 -5.31
N ARG A 193 5.38 13.92 -4.56
CA ARG A 193 6.39 13.66 -3.53
C ARG A 193 6.81 12.19 -3.57
N PRO A 194 8.04 11.84 -3.17
CA PRO A 194 8.44 10.44 -3.04
C PRO A 194 7.56 9.72 -2.03
N ILE A 195 7.36 8.42 -2.21
CA ILE A 195 6.57 7.60 -1.28
C ILE A 195 7.20 7.57 0.12
N SER A 196 8.53 7.52 0.20
CA SER A 196 9.29 7.65 1.46
C SER A 196 9.66 9.11 1.72
N SER A 197 8.68 9.98 1.99
CA SER A 197 8.93 11.39 2.30
C SER A 197 8.22 11.86 3.56
N ILE A 198 8.84 12.80 4.27
CA ILE A 198 8.32 13.32 5.54
C ILE A 198 7.09 14.21 5.27
N MET A 199 6.00 13.96 6.00
CA MET A 199 4.84 14.85 6.06
C MET A 199 5.19 16.13 6.84
N ASP A 200 5.12 17.27 6.14
CA ASP A 200 5.23 18.67 6.59
C ASP A 200 5.80 18.90 8.01
N MET A 201 7.13 19.06 8.06
CA MET A 201 7.86 19.60 9.22
C MET A 201 8.41 21.02 8.93
N PRO A 202 8.73 21.83 9.97
CA PRO A 202 9.46 23.08 9.80
C PRO A 202 10.77 22.86 9.01
N ILE A 203 11.08 23.75 8.07
CA ILE A 203 12.17 23.63 7.09
C ILE A 203 13.52 23.24 7.71
N GLU A 204 13.85 23.75 8.90
CA GLU A 204 15.14 23.53 9.58
C GLU A 204 15.33 22.08 10.07
N LEU A 205 14.25 21.35 10.33
CA LEU A 205 14.29 19.92 10.72
C LEU A 205 14.12 19.00 9.51
N ALA A 206 13.54 19.48 8.41
CA ALA A 206 13.29 18.67 7.23
C ALA A 206 14.59 18.13 6.62
N GLU A 207 15.67 18.93 6.55
CA GLU A 207 16.93 18.54 5.91
C GLU A 207 17.71 17.47 6.68
N ILE A 208 17.77 17.58 8.01
CA ILE A 208 18.46 16.60 8.87
C ILE A 208 17.70 15.28 8.89
N TYR A 209 16.37 15.34 8.91
CA TYR A 209 15.54 14.14 8.97
C TYR A 209 15.37 13.46 7.61
N ASP A 210 15.49 14.16 6.47
CA ASP A 210 15.46 13.52 5.14
C ASP A 210 16.60 12.50 4.99
N ILE A 211 17.79 12.81 5.51
CA ILE A 211 18.93 11.87 5.50
C ILE A 211 18.59 10.62 6.32
N LEU A 212 17.95 10.79 7.49
CA LEU A 212 17.58 9.69 8.38
C LEU A 212 16.39 8.87 7.87
N SER A 213 15.47 9.44 7.08
CA SER A 213 14.34 8.72 6.46
C SER A 213 14.81 7.82 5.31
N TYR A 214 15.78 8.29 4.51
CA TYR A 214 16.37 7.48 3.44
C TYR A 214 17.12 6.25 3.99
N ASP A 215 17.82 6.39 5.12
CA ASP A 215 18.53 5.27 5.74
C ASP A 215 17.55 4.20 6.28
N LYS A 216 16.37 4.61 6.78
CA LYS A 216 15.36 3.68 7.32
C LYS A 216 14.57 2.95 6.24
N ALA A 217 14.24 3.62 5.12
CA ALA A 217 13.62 2.95 3.97
C ALA A 217 14.51 1.80 3.43
N ASP A 218 15.85 1.92 3.55
CA ASP A 218 16.76 0.83 3.17
C ASP A 218 16.68 -0.37 4.11
N ASP A 219 16.35 -0.18 5.39
CA ASP A 219 16.23 -1.30 6.35
C ASP A 219 15.05 -2.21 6.00
N LEU A 220 13.93 -1.65 5.50
CA LEU A 220 12.83 -2.45 4.96
C LEU A 220 13.28 -3.31 3.78
N TRP A 221 13.94 -2.68 2.81
CA TRP A 221 14.38 -3.38 1.62
C TRP A 221 15.43 -4.46 1.93
N LYS A 222 16.31 -4.23 2.91
CA LYS A 222 17.23 -5.25 3.45
C LYS A 222 16.48 -6.44 4.04
N ALA A 223 15.42 -6.19 4.84
CA ALA A 223 14.60 -7.25 5.40
C ALA A 223 13.93 -8.08 4.29
N PHE A 224 13.47 -7.45 3.21
CA PHE A 224 12.98 -8.19 2.04
C PHE A 224 14.08 -8.98 1.33
N ASP A 225 15.28 -8.43 1.18
CA ASP A 225 16.42 -9.13 0.58
C ASP A 225 16.83 -10.39 1.36
N GLU A 226 16.59 -10.44 2.67
CA GLU A 226 16.82 -11.63 3.49
C GLU A 226 15.84 -12.78 3.18
N VAL A 227 14.59 -12.47 2.82
CA VAL A 227 13.53 -13.48 2.61
C VAL A 227 13.25 -13.77 1.14
N VAL A 228 13.58 -12.85 0.22
CA VAL A 228 13.38 -13.05 -1.21
C VAL A 228 14.53 -13.88 -1.77
N GLU A 229 14.24 -15.16 -2.06
CA GLU A 229 15.16 -16.10 -2.69
C GLU A 229 14.73 -16.46 -4.12
N GLY A 230 15.71 -16.81 -4.97
CA GLY A 230 15.45 -17.33 -6.32
C GLY A 230 14.99 -16.30 -7.37
N VAL A 231 14.89 -15.01 -7.02
CA VAL A 231 14.53 -13.95 -7.96
C VAL A 231 15.78 -13.30 -8.55
N GLU A 232 15.89 -13.34 -9.88
CA GLU A 232 16.97 -12.71 -10.64
C GLU A 232 16.68 -11.22 -10.88
N GLY A 233 17.59 -10.37 -10.41
CA GLY A 233 17.53 -8.93 -10.58
C GLY A 233 18.03 -8.45 -11.96
N PRO A 234 18.05 -7.13 -12.18
CA PRO A 234 18.38 -6.53 -13.47
C PRO A 234 19.73 -6.99 -14.05
N ASP A 235 20.72 -7.26 -13.20
CA ASP A 235 22.08 -7.63 -13.63
C ASP A 235 22.34 -9.14 -13.73
N GLY A 236 21.28 -9.94 -13.66
CA GLY A 236 21.37 -11.39 -13.70
C GLY A 236 21.88 -12.03 -12.41
N ARG A 237 21.98 -11.24 -11.34
CA ARG A 237 22.35 -11.66 -9.99
C ARG A 237 21.09 -11.75 -9.12
N LYS A 238 21.23 -12.19 -7.87
CA LYS A 238 20.13 -12.09 -6.88
C LYS A 238 19.59 -10.65 -6.89
N LEU A 239 18.27 -10.51 -6.93
CA LEU A 239 17.60 -9.23 -6.82
C LEU A 239 18.08 -8.50 -5.56
N ASN A 240 18.45 -7.23 -5.73
CA ASN A 240 18.80 -6.32 -4.64
C ASN A 240 17.67 -5.31 -4.53
N LEU A 241 16.77 -5.52 -3.58
CA LEU A 241 15.62 -4.69 -3.35
C LEU A 241 15.99 -3.35 -2.72
N VAL A 242 17.13 -3.23 -2.03
CA VAL A 242 17.62 -1.93 -1.55
C VAL A 242 17.87 -1.00 -2.73
N ASP A 243 18.55 -1.50 -3.76
CA ASP A 243 18.85 -0.71 -4.96
C ASP A 243 17.61 -0.51 -5.83
N VAL A 244 16.88 -1.59 -6.15
CA VAL A 244 15.69 -1.49 -7.01
C VAL A 244 14.56 -0.74 -6.30
N GLY A 245 14.15 -1.20 -5.12
CA GLY A 245 13.06 -0.62 -4.33
C GLY A 245 13.37 0.79 -3.83
N GLY A 246 14.62 1.10 -3.50
CA GLY A 246 15.06 2.46 -3.18
C GLY A 246 14.74 3.44 -4.30
N ARG A 247 14.95 3.08 -5.56
CA ARG A 247 14.61 3.95 -6.71
C ARG A 247 13.13 4.10 -6.98
N TRP A 248 12.30 3.18 -6.51
CA TRP A 248 10.84 3.31 -6.61
C TRP A 248 10.23 4.08 -5.45
N SER A 249 10.88 4.09 -4.27
CA SER A 249 10.38 4.74 -3.06
C SER A 249 10.93 6.14 -2.83
N LYS A 250 12.20 6.38 -3.20
CA LYS A 250 12.97 7.60 -2.85
C LYS A 250 12.95 8.70 -3.92
N GLN A 251 12.28 8.51 -5.06
CA GLN A 251 12.07 9.57 -6.05
C GLN A 251 10.61 9.64 -6.49
N MET A 252 10.22 10.80 -6.99
CA MET A 252 8.85 11.09 -7.43
C MET A 252 8.57 10.54 -8.83
N GLY A 253 7.30 10.31 -9.12
CA GLY A 253 6.85 9.93 -10.44
C GLY A 253 7.21 8.49 -10.80
N PHE A 254 6.96 8.20 -12.08
CA PHE A 254 7.13 6.87 -12.65
C PHE A 254 7.62 6.98 -14.10
N PRO A 255 8.13 5.88 -14.68
CA PRO A 255 8.64 5.91 -16.04
C PRO A 255 7.52 5.94 -17.08
N LEU A 256 7.69 6.80 -18.09
CA LEU A 256 7.14 6.63 -19.43
C LEU A 256 8.06 5.70 -20.22
N VAL A 257 7.57 4.52 -20.57
CA VAL A 257 8.28 3.55 -21.40
C VAL A 257 7.81 3.70 -22.85
N THR A 258 8.73 4.08 -23.74
CA THR A 258 8.44 4.28 -25.15
C THR A 258 9.02 3.15 -25.99
N VAL A 259 8.19 2.57 -26.86
CA VAL A 259 8.56 1.52 -27.83
C VAL A 259 8.65 2.14 -29.23
N GLU A 260 9.83 2.05 -29.85
CA GLU A 260 10.11 2.61 -31.18
C GLU A 260 10.71 1.55 -32.10
N HIS A 261 10.35 1.58 -33.38
CA HIS A 261 11.01 0.78 -34.40
C HIS A 261 12.43 1.29 -34.59
N PHE A 262 13.42 0.47 -34.24
CA PHE A 262 14.83 0.79 -34.43
C PHE A 262 15.27 0.51 -35.87
N ASN A 263 14.77 -0.59 -36.42
CA ASN A 263 14.93 -1.00 -37.81
C ASN A 263 13.80 -1.97 -38.19
N SER A 264 13.88 -2.60 -39.36
CA SER A 264 12.85 -3.50 -39.89
C SER A 264 12.62 -4.79 -39.08
N THR A 265 13.52 -5.14 -38.16
CA THR A 265 13.45 -6.39 -37.38
C THR A 265 13.52 -6.18 -35.87
N THR A 266 13.80 -4.97 -35.40
CA THR A 266 14.14 -4.71 -34.00
C THR A 266 13.38 -3.50 -33.46
N LEU A 267 12.79 -3.66 -32.29
CA LEU A 267 12.23 -2.58 -31.49
C LEU A 267 13.27 -2.11 -30.46
N LYS A 268 13.29 -0.81 -30.22
CA LYS A 268 14.03 -0.13 -29.17
C LYS A 268 13.05 0.36 -28.13
N ILE A 269 13.29 -0.01 -26.88
CA ILE A 269 12.48 0.38 -25.73
C ILE A 269 13.34 1.26 -24.83
N LYS A 270 12.84 2.45 -24.52
CA LYS A 270 13.51 3.45 -23.68
C LYS A 270 12.58 3.95 -22.58
N GLN A 271 13.16 4.54 -21.54
CA GLN A 271 12.42 5.15 -20.44
C GLN A 271 12.80 6.62 -20.25
N GLU A 272 11.82 7.41 -19.85
CA GLU A 272 11.97 8.75 -19.29
C GLU A 272 10.94 8.96 -18.19
N ARG A 273 11.07 10.03 -17.40
CA ARG A 273 10.04 10.33 -16.40
C ARG A 273 8.77 10.79 -17.08
N TYR A 274 7.63 10.24 -16.68
CA TYR A 274 6.35 10.76 -17.12
C TYR A 274 5.97 12.04 -16.35
N LEU A 275 5.55 13.07 -17.08
CA LEU A 275 4.94 14.28 -16.53
C LEU A 275 3.68 14.60 -17.33
N LYS A 276 2.55 14.83 -16.64
CA LYS A 276 1.28 15.21 -17.30
C LYS A 276 1.41 16.53 -18.06
N ASN A 277 2.22 17.46 -17.54
CA ASN A 277 2.63 18.66 -18.23
C ASN A 277 4.16 18.72 -18.30
N PRO A 278 4.77 18.41 -19.46
CA PRO A 278 6.24 18.45 -19.64
C PRO A 278 6.87 19.83 -19.42
N LYS A 279 6.06 20.90 -19.38
CA LYS A 279 6.50 22.28 -19.15
C LYS A 279 6.28 22.75 -17.71
N ALA A 280 5.80 21.88 -16.82
CA ALA A 280 5.58 22.24 -15.42
C ALA A 280 6.92 22.59 -14.74
N ILE A 281 6.90 23.62 -13.90
CA ILE A 281 8.07 24.03 -13.11
C ILE A 281 8.11 23.13 -11.87
N GLU A 282 9.22 22.43 -11.70
CA GLU A 282 9.43 21.56 -10.54
C GLU A 282 10.02 22.33 -9.36
N PRO A 283 9.68 21.97 -8.11
CA PRO A 283 10.34 22.54 -6.94
C PRO A 283 11.85 22.29 -7.01
N GLN A 284 12.67 23.30 -6.69
CA GLN A 284 14.14 23.25 -6.83
C GLN A 284 14.77 21.99 -6.20
N LYS A 285 14.27 21.58 -5.03
CA LYS A 285 14.71 20.37 -4.31
C LYS A 285 14.52 19.06 -5.08
N TYR A 286 13.69 19.05 -6.12
CA TYR A 286 13.32 17.87 -6.88
C TYR A 286 13.73 17.92 -8.35
N ILE A 287 14.26 19.06 -8.84
CA ILE A 287 14.72 19.18 -10.24
C ILE A 287 15.80 18.14 -10.58
N SER A 288 16.65 17.78 -9.61
CA SER A 288 17.70 16.79 -9.77
C SER A 288 17.57 15.68 -8.72
N SER A 289 16.78 14.66 -9.01
CA SER A 289 16.84 13.40 -8.26
C SER A 289 18.26 12.84 -8.30
N ASN A 290 18.76 12.37 -7.15
CA ASN A 290 20.05 11.66 -7.06
C ASN A 290 20.10 10.40 -7.95
N TYR A 291 18.94 9.90 -8.38
CA TYR A 291 18.82 8.73 -9.27
C TYR A 291 18.53 9.10 -10.73
N GLY A 292 18.47 10.39 -11.07
CA GLY A 292 18.27 10.89 -12.44
C GLY A 292 16.92 10.51 -13.05
N TYR A 293 15.93 10.17 -12.21
CA TYR A 293 14.61 9.67 -12.65
C TYR A 293 14.70 8.50 -13.63
N LYS A 294 15.51 7.49 -13.25
CA LYS A 294 15.60 6.21 -13.92
C LYS A 294 15.33 5.08 -12.96
N TRP A 295 14.61 4.09 -13.45
CA TRP A 295 14.18 2.91 -12.71
C TRP A 295 14.68 1.64 -13.39
N ASP A 296 14.93 0.60 -12.62
CA ASP A 296 14.98 -0.74 -13.18
C ASP A 296 13.54 -1.24 -13.28
N VAL A 297 13.03 -1.34 -14.51
CA VAL A 297 11.60 -1.58 -14.77
C VAL A 297 11.38 -3.06 -15.10
N PRO A 298 10.57 -3.79 -14.30
CA PRO A 298 10.18 -5.16 -14.62
C PRO A 298 9.19 -5.16 -15.78
N LEU A 299 9.68 -5.22 -17.03
CA LEU A 299 8.85 -5.04 -18.22
C LEU A 299 8.18 -6.35 -18.64
N TRP A 300 6.88 -6.41 -18.44
CA TRP A 300 6.02 -7.45 -18.99
C TRP A 300 5.54 -7.06 -20.38
N TYR A 301 5.58 -7.98 -21.34
CA TYR A 301 5.13 -7.69 -22.71
C TYR A 301 4.61 -8.94 -23.42
N GLN A 302 3.82 -8.73 -24.47
CA GLN A 302 3.22 -9.79 -25.27
C GLN A 302 3.05 -9.33 -26.72
N TRP A 303 2.96 -10.28 -27.64
CA TRP A 303 2.70 -10.01 -29.06
C TRP A 303 1.26 -10.37 -29.43
N ASP A 304 0.76 -11.45 -28.85
CA ASP A 304 -0.63 -11.90 -28.95
C ASP A 304 -1.14 -12.25 -27.54
N ASP A 305 -2.39 -12.69 -27.44
CA ASP A 305 -3.04 -13.12 -26.20
C ASP A 305 -2.50 -14.44 -25.62
N LYS A 306 -1.44 -15.02 -26.20
CA LYS A 306 -1.04 -16.41 -25.91
C LYS A 306 0.11 -16.54 -24.93
N GLN A 307 1.09 -15.63 -24.98
CA GLN A 307 2.27 -15.74 -24.14
C GLN A 307 2.72 -14.40 -23.57
N LEU A 308 2.76 -14.36 -22.23
CA LEU A 308 3.35 -13.28 -21.47
C LEU A 308 4.87 -13.47 -21.37
N HIS A 309 5.62 -12.43 -21.73
CA HIS A 309 7.07 -12.37 -21.63
C HIS A 309 7.50 -11.35 -20.57
N TYR A 310 8.71 -11.54 -20.04
CA TYR A 310 9.29 -10.71 -19.00
C TYR A 310 10.75 -10.37 -19.32
N LYS A 311 11.13 -9.11 -19.15
CA LYS A 311 12.52 -8.63 -19.18
C LYS A 311 12.70 -7.42 -18.27
N TRP A 312 13.90 -7.24 -17.73
CA TRP A 312 14.28 -5.96 -17.12
C TRP A 312 14.60 -4.92 -18.21
N LEU A 313 13.88 -3.79 -18.20
CA LEU A 313 14.36 -2.57 -18.81
C LEU A 313 15.28 -1.89 -17.80
N LYS A 314 16.58 -2.12 -17.98
CA LYS A 314 17.61 -1.62 -17.08
C LYS A 314 17.72 -0.10 -17.17
N ARG A 315 18.17 0.51 -16.08
CA ARG A 315 18.64 1.90 -16.09
C ARG A 315 19.89 2.12 -16.95
N GLY A 316 20.77 1.11 -17.02
CA GLY A 316 22.09 1.16 -17.65
C GLY A 316 23.20 1.79 -16.78
N ALA A 317 24.47 1.53 -17.10
CA ALA A 317 25.63 2.07 -16.39
C ALA A 317 25.75 3.60 -16.51
N HIS A 318 25.10 4.18 -17.53
CA HIS A 318 25.05 5.63 -17.80
C HIS A 318 23.61 6.20 -17.84
N TYR A 319 22.67 5.59 -17.12
CA TYR A 319 21.29 6.11 -16.96
C TYR A 319 20.47 6.28 -18.25
N ASN A 320 20.72 5.50 -19.32
CA ASN A 320 19.90 5.58 -20.55
C ASN A 320 20.03 4.38 -21.50
N GLU A 321 20.34 3.18 -20.99
CA GLU A 321 20.51 2.01 -21.87
C GLU A 321 19.16 1.51 -22.40
N PRO A 322 18.95 1.52 -23.73
CA PRO A 322 17.71 1.00 -24.32
C PRO A 322 17.67 -0.53 -24.29
N LEU A 323 16.48 -1.09 -24.09
CA LEU A 323 16.24 -2.51 -24.29
C LEU A 323 15.88 -2.76 -25.76
N TYR A 324 16.53 -3.73 -26.39
CA TYR A 324 16.21 -4.14 -27.76
C TYR A 324 15.46 -5.47 -27.76
N ILE A 325 14.34 -5.51 -28.49
CA ILE A 325 13.50 -6.71 -28.65
C ILE A 325 13.32 -7.02 -30.13
N GLN A 326 13.51 -8.28 -30.51
CA GLN A 326 13.27 -8.75 -31.87
C GLN A 326 11.78 -8.75 -32.18
N MET A 327 11.42 -8.21 -33.35
CA MET A 327 10.04 -8.18 -33.83
C MET A 327 9.55 -9.57 -34.22
N LYS A 328 8.28 -9.84 -33.94
CA LYS A 328 7.51 -10.95 -34.54
C LYS A 328 7.01 -10.54 -35.94
N PRO A 329 6.32 -11.42 -36.72
CA PRO A 329 5.90 -11.13 -38.09
C PRO A 329 5.20 -9.77 -38.28
N LYS A 330 5.25 -9.26 -39.52
CA LYS A 330 5.12 -7.83 -39.89
C LYS A 330 3.84 -7.10 -39.41
N ASP A 331 2.82 -7.79 -38.93
CA ASP A 331 1.51 -7.20 -38.60
C ASP A 331 1.04 -7.42 -37.15
N VAL A 332 1.83 -8.08 -36.29
CA VAL A 332 1.43 -8.35 -34.90
C VAL A 332 1.90 -7.21 -33.98
N PRO A 333 1.01 -6.50 -33.25
CA PRO A 333 1.42 -5.45 -32.32
C PRO A 333 2.17 -6.05 -31.13
N ILE A 334 3.16 -5.33 -30.59
CA ILE A 334 3.65 -5.59 -29.24
C ILE A 334 2.82 -4.76 -28.27
N VAL A 335 2.49 -5.34 -27.12
CA VAL A 335 1.86 -4.66 -26.01
C VAL A 335 2.76 -4.81 -24.81
N ILE A 336 3.34 -3.69 -24.36
CA ILE A 336 4.08 -3.61 -23.11
C ILE A 336 3.14 -3.34 -21.94
N ASN A 337 3.60 -3.67 -20.73
CA ASN A 337 2.84 -3.65 -19.49
C ASN A 337 1.52 -4.42 -19.58
N ALA A 338 1.58 -5.56 -20.26
CA ALA A 338 0.50 -6.55 -20.32
C ALA A 338 -0.07 -6.83 -18.91
N ASP A 339 -1.39 -6.80 -18.79
CA ASP A 339 -2.12 -6.90 -17.52
C ASP A 339 -1.83 -5.80 -16.48
N ARG A 340 -1.19 -4.69 -16.86
CA ARG A 340 -0.87 -3.56 -15.95
C ARG A 340 -0.07 -3.99 -14.71
N ARG A 341 0.86 -4.93 -14.89
CA ARG A 341 1.70 -5.51 -13.82
C ARG A 341 2.79 -4.57 -13.30
N SER A 342 2.99 -3.42 -13.93
CA SER A 342 4.04 -2.46 -13.59
C SER A 342 3.51 -1.05 -13.50
N TYR A 343 4.06 -0.29 -12.55
CA TYR A 343 3.75 1.13 -12.35
C TYR A 343 4.49 1.99 -13.38
N LEU A 344 3.95 2.04 -14.60
CA LEU A 344 4.54 2.78 -15.72
C LEU A 344 3.46 3.28 -16.69
N ALA A 345 3.74 4.38 -17.38
CA ALA A 345 3.00 4.77 -18.58
C ALA A 345 3.68 4.20 -19.82
N GLN A 346 2.90 3.88 -20.85
CA GLN A 346 3.38 3.30 -22.10
C GLN A 346 3.14 4.23 -23.28
N ASN A 347 4.10 4.29 -24.18
CA ASN A 347 4.00 5.00 -25.45
C ASN A 347 4.58 4.15 -26.58
N TYR A 348 4.05 4.34 -27.77
CA TYR A 348 4.50 3.68 -28.99
C TYR A 348 4.78 4.75 -30.05
N ASP A 349 5.66 4.44 -31.00
CA ASP A 349 5.76 5.27 -32.19
C ASP A 349 4.49 5.17 -33.06
N ALA A 350 4.45 5.98 -34.13
CA ALA A 350 3.28 6.04 -35.01
C ALA A 350 2.92 4.71 -35.67
N GLU A 351 3.89 3.82 -35.92
CA GLU A 351 3.63 2.51 -36.49
C GLU A 351 3.05 1.54 -35.44
N GLY A 352 3.61 1.53 -34.23
CA GLY A 352 3.10 0.75 -33.10
C GLY A 352 1.66 1.11 -32.76
N TRP A 353 1.36 2.41 -32.64
CA TRP A 353 -0.02 2.88 -32.40
C TRP A 353 -0.97 2.46 -33.52
N LYS A 354 -0.56 2.55 -34.79
CA LYS A 354 -1.40 2.08 -35.92
C LYS A 354 -1.74 0.60 -35.81
N LYS A 355 -0.77 -0.25 -35.44
CA LYS A 355 -1.00 -1.71 -35.27
C LYS A 355 -1.94 -2.00 -34.11
N ILE A 356 -1.77 -1.33 -32.97
CA ILE A 356 -2.64 -1.48 -31.79
C ILE A 356 -4.07 -1.01 -32.11
N ILE A 357 -4.23 0.17 -32.73
CA ILE A 357 -5.55 0.70 -33.11
C ILE A 357 -6.25 -0.23 -34.11
N LYS A 358 -5.51 -0.79 -35.07
CA LYS A 358 -6.04 -1.78 -36.02
C LYS A 358 -6.55 -3.01 -35.27
N GLN A 359 -5.74 -3.58 -34.38
CA GLN A 359 -6.11 -4.74 -33.57
C GLN A 359 -7.36 -4.47 -32.72
N LEU A 360 -7.47 -3.31 -32.07
CA LEU A 360 -8.65 -2.93 -31.28
C LEU A 360 -9.93 -2.81 -32.11
N ARG A 361 -9.83 -2.33 -33.36
CA ARG A 361 -10.98 -2.24 -34.27
C ARG A 361 -11.43 -3.60 -34.78
N GLU A 362 -10.48 -4.51 -35.01
CA GLU A 362 -10.75 -5.85 -35.55
C GLU A 362 -11.20 -6.83 -34.46
N ASN A 363 -10.58 -6.79 -33.28
CA ASN A 363 -10.95 -7.58 -32.11
C ASN A 363 -10.47 -6.91 -30.80
N HIS A 364 -11.38 -6.24 -30.11
CA HIS A 364 -11.11 -5.58 -28.83
C HIS A 364 -11.08 -6.54 -27.62
N GLU A 365 -11.48 -7.81 -27.78
CA GLU A 365 -11.48 -8.81 -26.71
C GLU A 365 -10.13 -9.47 -26.47
N VAL A 366 -9.11 -9.07 -27.24
CA VAL A 366 -7.72 -9.45 -26.97
C VAL A 366 -7.32 -8.86 -25.61
N SER A 367 -7.49 -9.68 -24.56
CA SER A 367 -7.38 -9.35 -23.12
C SER A 367 -6.12 -8.56 -22.75
N CYS A 368 -5.09 -8.87 -23.52
CA CYS A 368 -3.78 -8.30 -23.58
C CYS A 368 -3.77 -6.76 -23.78
N ILE A 369 -4.61 -6.24 -24.67
CA ILE A 369 -4.72 -4.83 -25.04
C ILE A 369 -5.80 -4.12 -24.22
N SER A 370 -6.97 -4.74 -24.05
CA SER A 370 -8.09 -4.15 -23.32
C SER A 370 -7.69 -3.78 -21.89
N SER A 371 -7.01 -4.69 -21.19
CA SER A 371 -6.53 -4.41 -19.84
C SER A 371 -5.40 -3.37 -19.74
N SER A 372 -4.70 -3.08 -20.84
CA SER A 372 -3.57 -2.15 -20.86
C SER A 372 -3.95 -0.71 -21.24
N LEU A 373 -5.12 -0.51 -21.86
CA LEU A 373 -5.53 0.77 -22.48
C LEU A 373 -6.91 1.28 -22.03
N GLU A 374 -7.53 0.67 -21.01
CA GLU A 374 -8.89 1.02 -20.58
C GLU A 374 -9.11 2.49 -20.17
N ASN A 375 -8.06 3.30 -19.95
CA ASN A 375 -8.15 4.73 -19.64
C ASN A 375 -7.07 5.62 -20.31
N ALA A 376 -6.46 5.20 -21.43
CA ALA A 376 -5.42 5.98 -22.13
C ALA A 376 -5.97 7.11 -23.02
#